data_AF-A0A0E3VUR4-F1
#
_entry.id   AF-A0A0E3VUR4-F1
#
_cell.length_a   1.000
_cell.length_b   1.000
_cell.length_c   1.000
_cell.angle_alpha   90.00
_cell.angle_beta   90.00
_cell.angle_gamma   90.00
#
_symmetry.space_group_name_H-M   'P 1'
#
loop_
_entity.id
_entity.type
_entity.pdbx_description
1 polymer ?
#
loop_
_entity_poly.entity_id
_entity_poly.type
_entity_poly.pdbx_seq_one_letter_code
_entity_poly.pdbx_strand_id
1 'polypeptide(L)'
;MPINETTMRLDRDLLHRRPDLADALLDGQHGTILHEVSHYTAANADGIVRGHLVIHASSARAAAGFVPDDILAKQLASDPARRSFVASAGLLAEHHFCGKTRPLRARADIAAHQAVFGLASADLIIAHWKQDYLPRIGALAGCVAANFDRCVHYCDTNRFLIDDHHVIPSCMLRSPRWRGLRARLDEAVWTYPVKERRRALEEFLAVHAGSRTA
;
A
#
# COMPACT_ATOMS: atom_id res chain seq x y z
N MET A 1 18.94 -31.26 -0.03
CA MET A 1 17.53 -30.84 -0.19
C MET A 1 17.47 -29.35 0.10
N PRO A 2 17.25 -28.47 -0.88
CA PRO A 2 17.06 -27.07 -0.57
C PRO A 2 15.60 -26.86 -0.17
N ILE A 3 15.43 -26.05 0.88
CA ILE A 3 14.16 -25.58 1.41
C ILE A 3 13.45 -24.86 0.26
N ASN A 4 12.35 -25.44 -0.25
CA ASN A 4 11.47 -24.71 -1.16
C ASN A 4 10.88 -23.56 -0.35
N GLU A 5 11.33 -22.34 -0.65
CA GLU A 5 10.72 -21.10 -0.20
C GLU A 5 9.22 -21.17 -0.52
N THR A 6 8.43 -21.43 0.51
CA THR A 6 6.99 -21.27 0.50
C THR A 6 6.71 -19.84 0.11
N THR A 7 6.40 -19.61 -1.17
CA THR A 7 5.84 -18.34 -1.64
C THR A 7 4.61 -18.09 -0.77
N MET A 8 4.69 -17.11 0.13
CA MET A 8 3.62 -16.85 1.09
C MET A 8 2.44 -16.25 0.34
N ARG A 9 1.58 -17.10 -0.21
CA ARG A 9 0.36 -16.64 -0.88
C ARG A 9 -0.62 -16.12 0.15
N LEU A 10 -1.26 -14.99 -0.17
CA LEU A 10 -2.37 -14.46 0.62
C LEU A 10 -3.60 -15.35 0.48
N ASP A 11 -3.64 -16.44 1.24
CA ASP A 11 -4.80 -17.31 1.39
C ASP A 11 -5.63 -16.82 2.58
N ARG A 12 -6.72 -16.11 2.27
CA ARG A 12 -7.63 -15.55 3.26
C ARG A 12 -8.20 -16.63 4.19
N ASP A 13 -8.63 -17.76 3.64
CA ASP A 13 -9.27 -18.80 4.42
C ASP A 13 -8.29 -19.46 5.39
N LEU A 14 -7.04 -19.66 4.94
CA LEU A 14 -5.96 -20.12 5.81
C LEU A 14 -5.67 -19.12 6.92
N LEU A 15 -5.47 -17.84 6.59
CA LEU A 15 -5.12 -16.79 7.55
C LEU A 15 -6.24 -16.54 8.58
N HIS A 16 -7.50 -16.70 8.19
CA HIS A 16 -8.63 -16.64 9.12
C HIS A 16 -8.66 -17.85 10.08
N ARG A 17 -8.24 -19.04 9.63
CA ARG A 17 -8.17 -20.27 10.45
C ARG A 17 -6.88 -20.38 11.27
N ARG A 18 -5.85 -19.62 10.93
CA ARG A 18 -4.51 -19.63 11.55
C ARG A 18 -4.11 -18.23 12.01
N PRO A 19 -4.64 -17.76 13.15
CA PRO A 19 -4.35 -16.43 13.68
C PRO A 19 -2.85 -16.20 13.90
N ASP A 20 -2.10 -17.24 14.26
CA ASP A 20 -0.64 -17.20 14.42
C ASP A 20 0.08 -16.77 13.13
N LEU A 21 -0.32 -17.34 11.98
CA LEU A 21 0.24 -16.99 10.68
C LEU A 21 -0.16 -15.57 10.26
N ALA A 22 -1.40 -15.19 10.56
CA ALA A 22 -1.88 -13.84 10.32
C ALA A 22 -1.14 -12.80 11.17
N ASP A 23 -0.81 -13.11 12.44
CA ASP A 23 0.01 -12.21 13.26
C ASP A 23 1.44 -12.11 12.71
N ALA A 24 2.08 -13.23 12.40
CA ALA A 24 3.42 -13.23 11.81
C ALA A 24 3.50 -12.42 10.50
N LEU A 25 2.49 -12.56 9.63
CA LEU A 25 2.37 -11.77 8.40
C LEU A 25 2.22 -10.29 8.74
N LEU A 26 1.20 -9.93 9.53
CA LEU A 26 0.87 -8.54 9.83
C LEU A 26 1.99 -7.82 10.56
N ASP A 27 2.74 -8.55 11.38
CA ASP A 27 3.82 -8.00 12.19
C ASP A 27 5.14 -7.86 11.44
N GLY A 28 5.33 -8.59 10.34
CA GLY A 28 6.52 -8.54 9.48
C GLY A 28 6.47 -7.55 8.29
N GLN A 29 7.50 -7.60 7.45
CA GLN A 29 7.62 -6.81 6.22
C GLN A 29 6.49 -7.13 5.23
N HIS A 30 6.04 -8.38 5.17
CA HIS A 30 4.90 -8.75 4.34
C HIS A 30 3.61 -8.01 4.71
N GLY A 31 3.31 -7.82 5.99
CA GLY A 31 2.18 -7.02 6.42
C GLY A 31 2.29 -5.56 5.97
N THR A 32 3.51 -5.04 5.91
CA THR A 32 3.80 -3.70 5.34
C THR A 32 3.51 -3.67 3.85
N ILE A 33 4.04 -4.65 3.10
CA ILE A 33 3.79 -4.78 1.67
C ILE A 33 2.27 -4.83 1.43
N LEU A 34 1.55 -5.75 2.08
CA LEU A 34 0.09 -5.87 1.98
C LEU A 34 -0.62 -4.53 2.17
N HIS A 35 -0.19 -3.76 3.17
CA HIS A 35 -0.75 -2.44 3.46
C HIS A 35 -0.56 -1.47 2.30
N GLU A 36 0.69 -1.31 1.83
CA GLU A 36 1.03 -0.33 0.78
C GLU A 36 0.49 -0.71 -0.60
N VAL A 37 0.50 -2.00 -0.99
CA VAL A 37 -0.11 -2.39 -2.27
C VAL A 37 -1.63 -2.18 -2.27
N SER A 38 -2.25 -2.19 -1.10
CA SER A 38 -3.68 -1.92 -0.99
C SER A 38 -3.99 -0.44 -1.21
N HIS A 39 -3.17 0.47 -0.69
CA HIS A 39 -3.26 1.90 -1.02
C HIS A 39 -3.12 2.14 -2.53
N TYR A 40 -2.08 1.56 -3.16
CA TYR A 40 -1.93 1.62 -4.62
C TYR A 40 -3.17 1.07 -5.34
N THR A 41 -3.65 -0.11 -4.95
CA THR A 41 -4.75 -0.79 -5.66
C THR A 41 -6.06 0.01 -5.54
N ALA A 42 -6.35 0.56 -4.38
CA ALA A 42 -7.50 1.44 -4.15
C ALA A 42 -7.37 2.74 -4.96
N ALA A 43 -6.19 3.36 -4.92
CA ALA A 43 -5.89 4.56 -5.69
C ALA A 43 -6.10 4.30 -7.20
N ASN A 44 -5.58 3.19 -7.70
CA ASN A 44 -5.70 2.81 -9.11
C ASN A 44 -7.13 2.54 -9.55
N ALA A 45 -7.95 1.96 -8.67
CA ALA A 45 -9.36 1.74 -8.93
C ALA A 45 -10.12 3.06 -9.17
N ASP A 46 -9.71 4.13 -8.48
CA ASP A 46 -10.30 5.48 -8.59
C ASP A 46 -9.50 6.40 -9.53
N GLY A 47 -8.72 5.83 -10.45
CA GLY A 47 -8.07 6.56 -11.54
C GLY A 47 -6.73 7.23 -11.18
N ILE A 48 -6.12 6.89 -10.04
CA ILE A 48 -4.76 7.32 -9.70
C ILE A 48 -3.77 6.35 -10.34
N VAL A 49 -3.07 6.87 -11.32
CA VAL A 49 -2.36 6.07 -12.30
C VAL A 49 -0.84 6.14 -12.17
N ARG A 50 -0.25 6.87 -11.22
CA ARG A 50 1.21 7.10 -11.15
C ARG A 50 1.69 7.24 -9.71
N GLY A 51 2.74 6.50 -9.36
CA GLY A 51 3.44 6.65 -8.10
C GLY A 51 4.50 5.58 -7.91
N HIS A 52 4.94 5.44 -6.66
CA HIS A 52 5.96 4.49 -6.27
C HIS A 52 5.58 3.85 -4.94
N LEU A 53 5.83 2.56 -4.81
CA LEU A 53 5.86 1.92 -3.50
C LEU A 53 7.29 2.00 -3.01
N VAL A 54 7.48 2.65 -1.87
CA VAL A 54 8.75 2.71 -1.16
C VAL A 54 8.67 1.75 0.00
N ILE A 55 9.60 0.81 0.11
CA ILE A 55 9.65 -0.18 1.20
C ILE A 55 11.10 -0.31 1.65
N HIS A 56 11.39 0.00 2.91
CA HIS A 56 12.73 -0.19 3.46
C HIS A 56 13.14 -1.67 3.47
N ALA A 57 14.38 -1.96 3.10
CA ALA A 57 14.88 -3.32 2.88
C ALA A 57 14.95 -4.16 4.16
N SER A 58 15.29 -3.53 5.30
CA SER A 58 15.53 -4.23 6.57
C SER A 58 14.66 -3.81 7.77
N SER A 59 13.77 -2.82 7.64
CA SER A 59 13.08 -2.25 8.82
C SER A 59 11.62 -2.70 8.97
N ALA A 60 11.19 -2.75 10.23
CA ALA A 60 9.79 -2.95 10.60
C ALA A 60 8.98 -1.68 10.27
N ARG A 61 8.24 -1.72 9.16
CA ARG A 61 7.03 -0.94 8.78
C ARG A 61 7.03 0.60 8.82
N ALA A 62 7.86 1.28 9.63
CA ALA A 62 7.89 2.74 9.77
C ALA A 62 8.57 3.46 8.58
N ALA A 63 9.05 2.72 7.58
CA ALA A 63 9.69 3.25 6.39
C ALA A 63 9.13 2.58 5.12
N ALA A 64 7.80 2.57 5.00
CA ALA A 64 7.15 2.24 3.75
C ALA A 64 6.00 3.20 3.45
N GLY A 65 5.68 3.33 2.17
CA GLY A 65 4.59 4.18 1.73
C GLY A 65 4.30 4.03 0.24
N PHE A 66 3.03 4.11 -0.13
CA PHE A 66 2.65 4.45 -1.50
C PHE A 66 2.69 5.97 -1.70
N VAL A 67 3.60 6.43 -2.56
CA VAL A 67 3.84 7.85 -2.86
C VAL A 67 3.30 8.17 -4.26
N PRO A 68 2.16 8.88 -4.38
CA PRO A 68 1.69 9.39 -5.66
C PRO A 68 2.55 10.58 -6.12
N ASP A 69 2.61 10.83 -7.44
CA ASP A 69 3.25 12.06 -7.95
C ASP A 69 2.47 13.33 -7.55
N ASP A 70 3.11 14.51 -7.69
CA ASP A 70 2.53 15.80 -7.30
C ASP A 70 1.16 16.09 -7.92
N ILE A 71 0.95 15.70 -9.18
CA ILE A 71 -0.30 15.96 -9.90
C ILE A 71 -1.41 15.09 -9.32
N LEU A 72 -1.11 13.82 -9.08
CA LEU A 72 -2.06 12.88 -8.54
C LEU A 72 -2.32 13.12 -7.06
N ALA A 73 -1.30 13.48 -6.27
CA ALA A 73 -1.47 13.91 -4.89
C ALA A 73 -2.51 15.05 -4.79
N LYS A 74 -2.46 16.03 -5.70
CA LYS A 74 -3.47 17.10 -5.81
C LYS A 74 -4.85 16.58 -6.19
N GLN A 75 -4.93 15.63 -7.13
CA GLN A 75 -6.21 15.01 -7.50
C GLN A 75 -6.83 14.21 -6.34
N LEU A 76 -6.04 13.41 -5.62
CA LEU A 76 -6.47 12.75 -4.38
C LEU A 76 -7.00 13.77 -3.36
N ALA A 77 -6.27 14.87 -3.17
CA ALA A 77 -6.66 15.91 -2.21
C ALA A 77 -7.97 16.62 -2.58
N SER A 78 -8.34 16.64 -3.87
CA SER A 78 -9.55 17.31 -4.36
C SER A 78 -10.86 16.51 -4.18
N ASP A 79 -10.77 15.21 -3.91
CA ASP A 79 -11.92 14.31 -3.76
C ASP A 79 -11.88 13.62 -2.39
N PRO A 80 -12.64 14.13 -1.40
CA PRO A 80 -12.60 13.58 -0.05
C PRO A 80 -12.99 12.09 -0.01
N ALA A 81 -14.02 11.67 -0.77
CA ALA A 81 -14.47 10.28 -0.75
C ALA A 81 -13.39 9.34 -1.26
N ARG A 82 -12.71 9.72 -2.35
CA ARG A 82 -11.55 9.00 -2.87
C ARG A 82 -10.40 8.95 -1.87
N ARG A 83 -10.08 10.08 -1.25
CA ARG A 83 -9.02 10.15 -0.24
C ARG A 83 -9.31 9.25 0.95
N SER A 84 -10.56 9.25 1.43
CA SER A 84 -11.01 8.37 2.52
C SER A 84 -10.87 6.90 2.14
N PHE A 85 -11.31 6.52 0.94
CA PHE A 85 -11.17 5.16 0.46
C PHE A 85 -9.70 4.72 0.37
N VAL A 86 -8.85 5.54 -0.26
CA VAL A 86 -7.42 5.25 -0.37
C VAL A 86 -6.77 5.14 1.00
N ALA A 87 -7.01 6.07 1.93
CA ALA A 87 -6.46 6.04 3.29
C ALA A 87 -6.91 4.79 4.07
N SER A 88 -8.14 4.32 3.86
CA SER A 88 -8.64 3.12 4.55
C SER A 88 -8.04 1.81 4.01
N ALA A 89 -7.51 1.81 2.79
CA ALA A 89 -7.31 0.59 2.00
C ALA A 89 -6.34 -0.40 2.64
N GLY A 90 -5.20 0.09 3.17
CA GLY A 90 -4.22 -0.75 3.86
C GLY A 90 -4.85 -1.50 5.05
N LEU A 91 -5.52 -0.76 5.94
CA LEU A 91 -6.17 -1.34 7.12
C LEU A 91 -7.30 -2.30 6.77
N LEU A 92 -8.11 -1.97 5.76
CA LEU A 92 -9.22 -2.83 5.34
C LEU A 92 -8.75 -4.09 4.63
N ALA A 93 -7.62 -4.05 3.91
CA ALA A 93 -7.02 -5.24 3.32
C ALA A 93 -6.46 -6.17 4.39
N GLU A 94 -5.80 -5.64 5.43
CA GLU A 94 -5.42 -6.44 6.60
C GLU A 94 -6.64 -7.15 7.18
N HIS A 95 -7.73 -6.41 7.41
CA HIS A 95 -8.97 -7.00 7.93
C HIS A 95 -9.51 -8.09 6.99
N HIS A 96 -9.54 -7.82 5.69
CA HIS A 96 -10.09 -8.73 4.69
C HIS A 96 -9.32 -10.05 4.65
N PHE A 97 -8.00 -10.00 4.54
CA PHE A 97 -7.16 -11.20 4.39
C PHE A 97 -6.85 -11.89 5.72
N CYS A 98 -6.70 -11.15 6.81
CA CYS A 98 -6.22 -11.69 8.09
C CYS A 98 -7.30 -11.76 9.18
N GLY A 99 -8.51 -11.23 8.93
CA GLY A 99 -9.59 -11.16 9.92
C GLY A 99 -9.37 -10.11 11.01
N LYS A 100 -8.21 -9.46 11.04
CA LYS A 100 -7.77 -8.50 12.06
C LYS A 100 -6.94 -7.38 11.44
N THR A 101 -6.79 -6.28 12.17
CA THR A 101 -6.08 -5.09 11.73
C THR A 101 -5.00 -4.69 12.72
N ARG A 102 -4.10 -3.80 12.30
CA ARG A 102 -3.13 -3.14 13.18
C ARG A 102 -3.36 -1.62 13.16
N PRO A 103 -4.37 -1.09 13.89
CA PRO A 103 -4.72 0.34 13.86
C PRO A 103 -3.55 1.27 14.19
N LEU A 104 -2.67 0.87 15.13
CA LEU A 104 -1.48 1.64 15.49
C LEU A 104 -0.54 1.89 14.30
N ARG A 105 -0.59 1.01 13.29
CA ARG A 105 0.26 1.07 12.11
C ARG A 105 -0.39 1.87 10.96
N ALA A 106 -1.70 2.15 11.05
CA ALA A 106 -2.44 3.04 10.16
C ALA A 106 -2.65 4.44 10.78
N ARG A 107 -1.85 4.81 11.80
CA ARG A 107 -1.96 6.10 12.49
C ARG A 107 -1.83 7.28 11.54
N ALA A 108 -0.93 7.18 10.56
CA ALA A 108 -0.74 8.21 9.55
C ALA A 108 -2.00 8.37 8.67
N ASP A 109 -2.63 7.27 8.25
CA ASP A 109 -3.87 7.29 7.47
C ASP A 109 -5.04 7.86 8.26
N ILE A 110 -5.16 7.46 9.53
CA ILE A 110 -6.18 7.96 10.45
C ILE A 110 -5.99 9.46 10.67
N ALA A 111 -4.76 9.92 10.92
CA ALA A 111 -4.46 11.34 11.08
C ALA A 111 -4.73 12.13 9.79
N ALA A 112 -4.35 11.58 8.63
CA ALA A 112 -4.62 12.17 7.33
C ALA A 112 -6.12 12.25 7.02
N HIS A 113 -6.91 11.29 7.49
CA HIS A 113 -8.37 11.31 7.39
C HIS A 113 -8.98 12.35 8.34
N GLN A 114 -8.54 12.38 9.61
CA GLN A 114 -8.99 13.36 10.60
C GLN A 114 -8.73 14.81 10.16
N ALA A 115 -7.59 15.06 9.51
CA ALA A 115 -7.25 16.38 8.98
C ALA A 115 -8.24 16.89 7.91
N VAL A 116 -9.00 16.00 7.27
CA VAL A 116 -9.96 16.35 6.20
C VAL A 116 -11.40 16.27 6.68
N PHE A 117 -11.73 15.29 7.51
CA PHE A 117 -13.10 14.96 7.91
C PHE A 117 -13.45 15.34 9.35
N GLY A 118 -12.48 15.90 10.09
CA GLY A 118 -12.65 16.30 11.48
C GLY A 118 -12.19 15.24 12.49
N LEU A 119 -12.20 15.63 13.76
CA LEU A 119 -11.68 14.83 14.86
C LEU A 119 -12.73 13.81 15.34
N ALA A 120 -12.77 12.64 14.69
CA ALA A 120 -13.45 11.45 15.20
C ALA A 120 -12.46 10.49 15.87
N SER A 121 -12.92 9.65 16.79
CA SER A 121 -12.06 8.60 17.37
C SER A 121 -11.63 7.60 16.30
N ALA A 122 -10.44 7.01 16.45
CA ALA A 122 -9.91 6.02 15.52
C ALA A 122 -10.88 4.83 15.33
N ASP A 123 -11.51 4.36 16.40
CA ASP A 123 -12.47 3.25 16.34
C ASP A 123 -13.70 3.59 15.51
N LEU A 124 -14.22 4.82 15.64
CA LEU A 124 -15.37 5.28 14.85
C LEU A 124 -15.01 5.41 13.37
N ILE A 125 -13.83 5.96 13.06
CA ILE A 125 -13.32 6.07 11.69
C ILE A 125 -13.20 4.69 11.06
N ILE A 126 -12.58 3.74 11.77
CA ILE A 126 -12.39 2.36 11.30
C ILE A 126 -13.74 1.66 11.11
N ALA A 127 -14.70 1.87 12.00
CA ALA A 127 -16.05 1.31 11.87
C ALA A 127 -16.73 1.80 10.59
N HIS A 128 -16.71 3.12 10.32
CA HIS A 128 -17.26 3.69 9.10
C HIS A 128 -16.53 3.18 7.84
N TRP A 129 -15.20 3.14 7.84
CA TRP A 129 -14.44 2.56 6.74
C TRP A 129 -14.81 1.11 6.44
N LYS A 130 -14.98 0.29 7.49
CA LYS A 130 -15.40 -1.11 7.31
C LYS A 130 -16.79 -1.18 6.69
N GLN A 131 -17.73 -0.36 7.15
CA GLN A 131 -19.09 -0.31 6.63
C GLN A 131 -19.10 0.11 5.15
N ASP A 132 -18.35 1.18 4.81
CA ASP A 132 -18.46 1.82 3.50
C ASP A 132 -17.58 1.16 2.42
N TYR A 133 -16.42 0.64 2.80
CA TYR A 133 -15.35 0.30 1.84
C TYR A 133 -14.85 -1.14 1.90
N LEU A 134 -15.15 -1.92 2.95
CA LEU A 134 -14.71 -3.32 3.03
C LEU A 134 -15.20 -4.17 1.84
N PRO A 135 -16.45 -4.02 1.35
CA PRO A 135 -16.89 -4.74 0.14
C PRO A 135 -16.08 -4.35 -1.10
N ARG A 136 -15.72 -3.07 -1.26
CA ARG A 136 -14.90 -2.59 -2.38
C ARG A 136 -13.49 -3.19 -2.34
N ILE A 137 -12.88 -3.27 -1.16
CA ILE A 137 -11.59 -3.95 -0.98
C ILE A 137 -11.70 -5.44 -1.28
N GLY A 138 -12.78 -6.10 -0.85
CA GLY A 138 -13.05 -7.50 -1.20
C GLY A 138 -13.13 -7.73 -2.71
N ALA A 139 -13.76 -6.82 -3.46
CA ALA A 139 -13.81 -6.89 -4.92
C ALA A 139 -12.43 -6.69 -5.59
N LEU A 140 -11.50 -6.02 -4.90
CA LEU A 140 -10.13 -5.80 -5.36
C LEU A 140 -9.13 -6.86 -4.86
N ALA A 141 -9.56 -7.81 -4.02
CA ALA A 141 -8.68 -8.76 -3.33
C ALA A 141 -7.76 -9.54 -4.28
N GLY A 142 -8.27 -10.00 -5.43
CA GLY A 142 -7.44 -10.70 -6.43
C GLY A 142 -6.34 -9.81 -7.04
N CYS A 143 -6.59 -8.51 -7.17
CA CYS A 143 -5.60 -7.53 -7.63
C CYS A 143 -4.56 -7.26 -6.54
N VAL A 144 -5.02 -7.05 -5.29
CA VAL A 144 -4.15 -6.88 -4.12
C VAL A 144 -3.20 -8.07 -3.97
N ALA A 145 -3.73 -9.30 -4.01
CA ALA A 145 -2.92 -10.51 -3.87
C ALA A 145 -1.86 -10.65 -4.97
N ALA A 146 -2.22 -10.40 -6.23
CA ALA A 146 -1.28 -10.46 -7.33
C ALA A 146 -0.18 -9.39 -7.24
N ASN A 147 -0.50 -8.20 -6.71
CA ASN A 147 0.48 -7.13 -6.52
C ASN A 147 1.35 -7.37 -5.30
N PHE A 148 0.81 -7.95 -4.24
CA PHE A 148 1.56 -8.42 -3.08
C PHE A 148 2.65 -9.39 -3.50
N ASP A 149 2.31 -10.48 -4.19
CA ASP A 149 3.27 -11.50 -4.64
C ASP A 149 4.37 -10.88 -5.52
N ARG A 150 4.02 -9.91 -6.37
CA ARG A 150 4.97 -9.16 -7.21
C ARG A 150 5.92 -8.31 -6.38
N CYS A 151 5.41 -7.56 -5.42
CA CYS A 151 6.23 -6.72 -4.56
C CYS A 151 7.22 -7.54 -3.75
N VAL A 152 6.77 -8.64 -3.15
CA VAL A 152 7.65 -9.59 -2.43
C VAL A 152 8.77 -10.05 -3.34
N HIS A 153 8.45 -10.53 -4.53
CA HIS A 153 9.46 -10.96 -5.51
C HIS A 153 10.45 -9.85 -5.90
N TYR A 154 10.00 -8.60 -6.05
CA TYR A 154 10.88 -7.48 -6.34
C TYR A 154 11.79 -7.10 -5.18
N CYS A 155 11.31 -7.26 -3.94
CA CYS A 155 12.13 -7.09 -2.73
C CYS A 155 13.21 -8.18 -2.67
N ASP A 156 12.84 -9.45 -2.87
CA ASP A 156 13.78 -10.58 -2.81
C ASP A 156 14.88 -10.49 -3.88
N THR A 157 14.53 -10.02 -5.08
CA THR A 157 15.48 -9.92 -6.21
C THR A 157 16.29 -8.63 -6.21
N ASN A 158 16.03 -7.70 -5.28
CA ASN A 158 16.66 -6.37 -5.22
C ASN A 158 16.55 -5.55 -6.52
N ARG A 159 15.62 -5.89 -7.43
CA ARG A 159 15.53 -5.29 -8.77
C ARG A 159 15.37 -3.77 -8.74
N PHE A 160 14.68 -3.26 -7.72
CA PHE A 160 14.39 -1.85 -7.54
C PHE A 160 15.00 -1.28 -6.25
N LEU A 161 16.07 -1.91 -5.75
CA LEU A 161 16.80 -1.41 -4.59
C LEU A 161 17.54 -0.11 -4.95
N ILE A 162 17.29 0.93 -4.17
CA ILE A 162 18.01 2.21 -4.19
C ILE A 162 18.38 2.49 -2.73
N ASP A 163 19.68 2.57 -2.47
CA ASP A 163 20.23 2.65 -1.11
C ASP A 163 19.69 1.49 -0.24
N ASP A 164 18.98 1.80 0.84
CA ASP A 164 18.35 0.85 1.77
C ASP A 164 16.83 0.69 1.54
N HIS A 165 16.30 1.16 0.40
CA HIS A 165 14.87 1.13 0.08
C HIS A 165 14.58 0.48 -1.27
N HIS A 166 13.58 -0.39 -1.33
CA HIS A 166 12.97 -0.83 -2.57
C HIS A 166 11.99 0.24 -3.05
N VAL A 167 12.29 0.85 -4.19
CA VAL A 167 11.43 1.88 -4.81
C VAL A 167 10.76 1.27 -6.04
N ILE A 168 9.67 0.56 -5.82
CA ILE A 168 8.97 -0.18 -6.87
C ILE A 168 8.05 0.79 -7.63
N PRO A 169 8.28 1.02 -8.93
CA PRO A 169 7.44 1.93 -9.69
C PRO A 169 6.07 1.30 -9.92
N SER A 170 5.00 2.08 -9.78
CA SER A 170 3.63 1.56 -9.82
C SER A 170 3.25 0.92 -11.16
N CYS A 171 3.90 1.28 -12.27
CA CYS A 171 3.75 0.61 -13.56
C CYS A 171 4.16 -0.88 -13.56
N MET A 172 4.95 -1.33 -12.58
CA MET A 172 5.36 -2.74 -12.46
C MET A 172 4.34 -3.58 -11.71
N LEU A 173 3.36 -2.92 -11.10
CA LEU A 173 2.18 -3.54 -10.50
C LEU A 173 1.09 -3.71 -11.57
N ARG A 174 0.15 -4.61 -11.28
CA ARG A 174 -1.02 -4.83 -12.12
C ARG A 174 -2.13 -3.87 -11.70
N SER A 175 -2.61 -3.11 -12.66
CA SER A 175 -3.85 -2.36 -12.51
C SER A 175 -5.08 -3.28 -12.57
N PRO A 176 -6.23 -2.85 -12.05
CA PRO A 176 -7.51 -3.48 -12.34
C PRO A 176 -7.77 -3.64 -13.86
N ARG A 177 -8.53 -4.68 -14.23
CA ARG A 177 -8.69 -5.12 -15.64
C ARG A 177 -9.29 -4.08 -16.58
N TRP A 178 -10.06 -3.13 -16.05
CA TRP A 178 -10.74 -2.09 -16.84
C TRP A 178 -9.85 -0.92 -17.26
N ARG A 179 -8.56 -0.91 -16.88
CA ARG A 179 -7.68 0.22 -17.19
C ARG A 179 -7.15 0.17 -18.63
N GLY A 180 -7.38 1.27 -19.35
CA GLY A 180 -6.94 1.41 -20.75
C GLY A 180 -5.42 1.39 -20.94
N LEU A 181 -4.97 1.01 -22.14
CA LEU A 181 -3.54 0.92 -22.49
C LEU A 181 -2.81 2.26 -22.35
N ARG A 182 -3.39 3.36 -22.83
CA ARG A 182 -2.78 4.70 -22.77
C ARG A 182 -2.40 5.11 -21.35
N ALA A 183 -3.35 4.99 -20.42
CA ALA A 183 -3.11 5.33 -19.01
C ALA A 183 -2.03 4.46 -18.33
N ARG A 184 -1.79 3.23 -18.83
CA ARG A 184 -0.70 2.36 -18.36
C ARG A 184 0.64 2.73 -18.97
N LEU A 185 0.65 3.12 -20.24
CA LEU A 185 1.86 3.61 -20.91
C LEU A 185 2.32 4.94 -20.30
N ASP A 186 1.38 5.86 -20.06
CA ASP A 186 1.66 7.12 -19.37
C ASP A 186 2.28 6.84 -18.00
N GLU A 187 1.73 5.90 -17.22
CA GLU A 187 2.32 5.49 -15.94
C GLU A 187 3.76 4.99 -16.07
N ALA A 188 4.04 4.15 -17.07
CA ALA A 188 5.37 3.61 -17.28
C ALA A 188 6.40 4.71 -17.57
N VAL A 189 6.04 5.71 -18.38
CA VAL A 189 6.91 6.85 -18.71
C VAL A 189 7.30 7.62 -17.45
N TRP A 190 6.36 7.85 -16.53
CA TRP A 190 6.57 8.69 -15.36
C TRP A 190 7.18 7.94 -14.16
N THR A 191 6.92 6.65 -14.01
CA THR A 191 7.31 5.94 -12.78
C THR A 191 8.53 5.06 -12.96
N TYR A 192 8.74 4.49 -14.16
CA TYR A 192 9.81 3.53 -14.39
C TYR A 192 11.24 4.10 -14.29
N PRO A 193 11.57 5.31 -14.80
CA PRO A 193 12.95 5.79 -14.85
C PRO A 193 13.63 5.88 -13.48
N VAL A 194 14.94 5.56 -13.42
CA VAL A 194 15.73 5.62 -12.17
C VAL A 194 15.69 7.00 -11.52
N LYS A 195 15.71 8.07 -12.33
CA LYS A 195 15.64 9.46 -11.85
C LYS A 195 14.35 9.71 -11.06
N GLU A 196 13.21 9.29 -11.58
CA GLU A 196 11.91 9.49 -10.94
C GLU A 196 11.80 8.64 -9.66
N ARG A 197 12.37 7.43 -9.66
CA ARG A 197 12.46 6.61 -8.45
C ARG A 197 13.32 7.26 -7.36
N ARG A 198 14.48 7.80 -7.71
CA ARG A 198 15.34 8.52 -6.75
C ARG A 198 14.63 9.73 -6.17
N ARG A 199 13.99 10.52 -7.02
CA ARG A 199 13.18 11.67 -6.58
C ARG A 199 12.07 11.26 -5.61
N ALA A 200 11.31 10.20 -5.93
CA ALA A 200 10.28 9.69 -5.04
C ALA A 200 10.84 9.23 -3.68
N LEU A 201 12.02 8.62 -3.67
CA LEU A 201 12.71 8.27 -2.42
C LEU A 201 13.12 9.50 -1.62
N GLU A 202 13.73 10.50 -2.26
CA GLU A 202 14.14 11.75 -1.62
C GLU A 202 12.94 12.48 -0.98
N GLU A 203 11.83 12.60 -1.72
CA GLU A 203 10.58 13.20 -1.23
C GLU A 203 9.99 12.40 -0.06
N PHE A 204 9.94 11.06 -0.17
CA PHE A 204 9.50 10.18 0.91
C PHE A 204 10.33 10.38 2.18
N LEU A 205 11.66 10.34 2.06
CA LEU A 205 12.57 10.50 3.19
C LEU A 205 12.47 11.90 3.81
N ALA A 206 12.29 12.96 3.02
CA ALA A 206 12.10 14.32 3.53
C ALA A 206 10.86 14.44 4.41
N VAL A 207 9.73 13.83 4.00
CA VAL A 207 8.49 13.82 4.80
C VAL A 207 8.66 13.04 6.10
N HIS A 208 9.39 11.93 6.08
CA HIS A 208 9.56 11.04 7.24
C HIS A 208 10.73 11.45 8.16
N ALA A 209 11.68 12.26 7.68
CA ALA A 209 12.77 12.80 8.49
C ALA A 209 12.27 13.73 9.61
N GLY A 210 11.17 14.46 9.36
CA GLY A 210 10.52 15.31 10.36
C GLY A 210 9.76 14.55 11.46
N SER A 211 9.58 13.24 11.33
CA SER A 211 8.85 12.41 12.31
C SER A 211 9.75 11.80 13.40
N ARG A 212 11.07 12.05 13.37
CA ARG A 212 12.03 11.59 14.39
C ARG A 212 12.28 12.61 15.51
N THR A 213 11.62 13.76 15.51
CA THR A 213 11.81 14.84 16.50
C THR A 213 10.52 15.28 17.19
N ALA A 214 9.64 14.33 17.56
CA ALA A 214 8.50 14.58 18.44
C ALA A 214 8.40 13.51 19.54
#